data_AF-A0AAD7NWN1-F1
#
_entry.id   AF-A0AAD7NWN1-F1
#
_cell.length_a   1.000
_cell.length_b   1.000
_cell.length_c   1.000
_cell.angle_alpha   90.00
_cell.angle_beta   90.00
_cell.angle_gamma   90.00
#
_symmetry.space_group_name_H-M   'P 1'
#
loop_
_entity.id
_entity.type
_entity.pdbx_description
1 polymer ?
#
loop_
_entity_poly.entity_id
_entity_poly.type
_entity_poly.pdbx_seq_one_letter_code
_entity_poly.pdbx_strand_id
1 'polypeptide(L)'
;MKFSDYATPHSSLKYSSEYFSALTFERAHSIDYPVIGKPGFITAWCFDSNEPASASSTLVQPGEVVLHADDLLPISRAMELAYAKGSRSVVVTFDGIAVIYHFSKIRLLLVINNNRPAIIGARSLYSHIIASNILLSSDLDHFKTLRIRAPVTGFQVTQFPLWKLACLLGETWLEEDVVNALLELLYLKNATATNNDPTFIALPTSFAQDMRYLFEAGSDTYSSNLSLLRRRLRAVPMANISFVTCENDHFSGYRYFPKFSSLRLGDSMGRPSSGDILPAFNWFIDGISGGGYPAPEGVGEGHMPLQGPQSGSCGIASVNFVTRGELSDPPIWDDVSSPLFRNKALQDIIVYHLTVQQTSSENWLVQCALAPLEKSEVLIDDPYQPVGYNDYNLYRPTGTHPIHAFSAKIRTQPLIALPRGTPKRDDSQLSASSIPVPPISKLPAFSTSAPVIILPADADDDDDIIDLSGSSPIISPQPTKVEPDIIDLTRTIFHPRPRNSAPPPHNSAPPPSGVIVLPDSDSDDDVVIEYTTTSSLRQMGNFVG
;
A
#
# COMPACT_ATOMS: atom_id res chain seq x y z
N MET A 1 -26.68 10.46 26.85
CA MET A 1 -25.96 10.67 25.58
C MET A 1 -24.74 9.75 25.61
N LYS A 2 -24.37 9.10 24.50
CA LYS A 2 -23.11 8.32 24.47
C LYS A 2 -21.93 9.26 24.26
N PHE A 3 -20.73 8.83 24.68
CA PHE A 3 -19.51 9.60 24.44
C PHE A 3 -19.26 9.83 22.95
N SER A 4 -19.56 8.83 22.10
CA SER A 4 -19.54 8.95 20.63
C SER A 4 -20.31 10.16 20.13
N ASP A 5 -21.56 10.32 20.57
CA ASP A 5 -22.47 11.34 20.08
C ASP A 5 -22.03 12.73 20.59
N TYR A 6 -21.58 12.79 21.84
CA TYR A 6 -21.09 13.99 22.51
C TYR A 6 -19.78 14.53 21.90
N ALA A 7 -18.83 13.65 21.62
CA ALA A 7 -17.51 14.02 21.11
C ALA A 7 -17.44 14.11 19.58
N THR A 8 -18.50 13.76 18.83
CA THR A 8 -18.51 13.86 17.37
C THR A 8 -18.73 15.32 16.93
N PRO A 9 -17.86 15.91 16.08
CA PRO A 9 -18.14 17.20 15.46
C PRO A 9 -19.39 17.11 14.57
N HIS A 10 -20.29 18.09 14.67
CA HIS A 10 -21.51 18.12 13.85
C HIS A 10 -21.15 18.12 12.34
N SER A 11 -21.87 17.33 11.54
CA SER A 11 -21.49 17.03 10.15
C SER A 11 -21.41 18.28 9.26
N SER A 12 -22.27 19.27 9.47
CA SER A 12 -22.26 20.53 8.73
C SER A 12 -21.11 21.50 9.04
N LEU A 13 -20.25 21.21 10.04
CA LEU A 13 -19.15 22.11 10.42
C LEU A 13 -18.03 22.13 9.37
N LYS A 14 -17.39 23.29 9.19
CA LYS A 14 -16.15 23.40 8.41
C LYS A 14 -15.11 22.46 9.01
N TYR A 15 -14.41 21.72 8.15
CA TYR A 15 -13.44 20.67 8.51
C TYR A 15 -13.97 19.44 9.26
N SER A 16 -15.29 19.22 9.32
CA SER A 16 -15.83 17.91 9.73
C SER A 16 -15.39 16.80 8.77
N SER A 17 -15.58 15.53 9.15
CA SER A 17 -15.33 14.39 8.24
C SER A 17 -16.16 14.50 6.95
N GLU A 18 -17.39 15.02 7.03
CA GLU A 18 -18.28 15.20 5.89
C GLU A 18 -17.90 16.42 5.03
N TYR A 19 -17.35 17.47 5.65
CA TYR A 19 -16.75 18.57 4.90
C TYR A 19 -15.60 18.08 4.02
N PHE A 20 -14.75 17.19 4.54
CA PHE A 20 -13.63 16.62 3.79
C PHE A 20 -14.05 15.53 2.79
N SER A 21 -15.11 14.76 3.06
CA SER A 21 -15.65 13.77 2.11
C SER A 21 -16.19 14.45 0.84
N ALA A 22 -16.82 15.62 0.98
CA ALA A 22 -17.42 16.40 -0.10
C ALA A 22 -16.46 17.41 -0.76
N LEU A 23 -15.17 17.44 -0.39
CA LEU A 23 -14.23 18.45 -0.88
C LEU A 23 -13.68 18.10 -2.27
N THR A 24 -13.87 19.00 -3.24
CA THR A 24 -13.37 18.87 -4.61
C THR A 24 -11.96 19.44 -4.77
N PHE A 25 -11.25 19.10 -5.86
CA PHE A 25 -9.91 19.66 -6.13
C PHE A 25 -9.91 21.20 -6.19
N GLU A 26 -10.88 21.81 -6.86
CA GLU A 26 -11.03 23.27 -6.91
C GLU A 26 -11.24 23.89 -5.51
N ARG A 27 -12.14 23.28 -4.71
CA ARG A 27 -12.41 23.75 -3.34
C ARG A 27 -11.23 23.50 -2.40
N ALA A 28 -10.45 22.44 -2.59
CA ALA A 28 -9.23 22.16 -1.84
C ALA A 28 -8.10 23.13 -2.19
N HIS A 29 -8.07 23.63 -3.44
CA HIS A 29 -7.17 24.70 -3.85
C HIS A 29 -7.54 26.04 -3.20
N SER A 30 -8.82 26.42 -3.22
CA SER A 30 -9.30 27.73 -2.72
C SER A 30 -9.61 27.80 -1.23
N ILE A 31 -9.61 26.68 -0.49
CA ILE A 31 -9.87 26.67 0.95
C ILE A 31 -8.81 27.49 1.70
N ASP A 32 -9.25 28.35 2.63
CA ASP A 32 -8.39 28.80 3.72
C ASP A 32 -8.24 27.67 4.74
N TYR A 33 -7.02 27.13 4.87
CA TYR A 33 -6.70 25.96 5.71
C TYR A 33 -5.91 26.42 6.92
N PRO A 34 -6.28 26.02 8.15
CA PRO A 34 -5.66 26.56 9.34
C PRO A 34 -4.20 26.11 9.46
N VAL A 35 -3.37 26.98 10.01
CA VAL A 35 -2.00 26.65 10.39
C VAL A 35 -2.04 25.61 11.50
N ILE A 36 -1.28 24.53 11.35
CA ILE A 36 -1.09 23.54 12.42
C ILE A 36 0.19 23.92 13.16
N GLY A 37 0.12 23.99 14.50
CA GLY A 37 1.25 24.26 15.37
C GLY A 37 2.31 23.14 15.33
N LYS A 38 3.50 23.45 15.84
CA LYS A 38 4.57 22.46 16.02
C LYS A 38 4.20 21.40 17.07
N PRO A 39 4.79 20.18 17.03
CA PRO A 39 4.72 19.25 18.16
C PRO A 39 5.25 19.88 19.45
N GLY A 40 4.70 19.49 20.61
CA GLY A 40 5.09 20.02 21.91
C GLY A 40 4.59 21.44 22.18
N PHE A 41 3.51 21.88 21.52
CA PHE A 41 2.96 23.23 21.70
C PHE A 41 2.02 23.31 22.91
N ILE A 42 1.36 22.21 23.28
CA ILE A 42 0.64 22.09 24.56
C ILE A 42 1.63 21.91 25.71
N THR A 43 1.65 22.83 26.67
CA THR A 43 2.51 22.76 27.85
C THR A 43 1.85 22.07 29.05
N ALA A 44 0.52 22.16 29.15
CA ALA A 44 -0.27 21.46 30.18
C ALA A 44 -1.72 21.26 29.70
N TRP A 45 -2.42 20.27 30.27
CA TRP A 45 -3.86 20.12 30.07
C TRP A 45 -4.51 19.38 31.25
N CYS A 46 -5.80 19.64 31.49
CA CYS A 46 -6.61 18.93 32.47
C CYS A 46 -8.08 18.85 32.05
N PHE A 47 -8.82 17.85 32.53
CA PHE A 47 -10.25 17.72 32.23
C PHE A 47 -11.11 18.52 33.20
N ASP A 48 -12.20 19.10 32.69
CA ASP A 48 -13.16 19.92 33.42
C ASP A 48 -14.60 19.40 33.18
N SER A 49 -15.45 19.48 34.21
CA SER A 49 -16.89 19.18 34.17
C SER A 49 -17.73 20.24 33.45
N ASN A 50 -17.20 21.45 33.23
CA ASN A 50 -17.88 22.51 32.49
C ASN A 50 -18.16 22.09 31.04
N GLU A 51 -19.34 22.42 30.53
CA GLU A 51 -19.74 22.17 29.14
C GLU A 51 -19.74 23.49 28.36
N PRO A 52 -18.63 23.86 27.69
CA PRO A 52 -18.49 25.17 27.09
C PRO A 52 -19.23 25.26 25.75
N ALA A 53 -20.34 25.99 25.74
CA ALA A 53 -21.15 26.24 24.54
C ALA A 53 -20.61 27.36 23.62
N SER A 54 -19.41 27.90 23.89
CA SER A 54 -18.85 29.01 23.11
C SER A 54 -18.39 28.56 21.72
N ALA A 55 -18.43 29.48 20.74
CA ALA A 55 -17.92 29.22 19.40
C ALA A 55 -16.40 28.97 19.37
N SER A 56 -15.63 29.57 20.27
CA SER A 56 -14.17 29.32 20.40
C SER A 56 -13.86 27.98 21.09
N SER A 57 -14.80 27.41 21.86
CA SER A 57 -14.64 26.10 22.50
C SER A 57 -15.11 24.93 21.64
N THR A 58 -15.90 25.19 20.58
CA THR A 58 -16.56 24.14 19.75
C THR A 58 -16.18 24.19 18.27
N LEU A 59 -15.81 25.35 17.73
CA LEU A 59 -15.46 25.56 16.32
C LEU A 59 -14.00 25.99 16.15
N VAL A 60 -13.44 25.80 14.96
CA VAL A 60 -12.14 26.40 14.58
C VAL A 60 -12.40 27.75 13.93
N GLN A 61 -11.87 28.82 14.52
CA GLN A 61 -12.06 30.19 14.06
C GLN A 61 -11.09 30.55 12.91
N PRO A 62 -11.41 31.56 12.07
CA PRO A 62 -10.46 32.08 11.09
C PRO A 62 -9.17 32.58 11.77
N GLY A 63 -8.01 32.18 11.24
CA GLY A 63 -6.70 32.50 11.84
C GLY A 63 -6.34 31.70 13.10
N GLU A 64 -7.17 30.78 13.57
CA GLU A 64 -6.85 29.93 14.72
C GLU A 64 -5.74 28.93 14.39
N VAL A 65 -4.73 28.83 15.25
CA VAL A 65 -3.70 27.79 15.17
C VAL A 65 -4.25 26.47 15.71
N VAL A 66 -4.28 25.46 14.85
CA VAL A 66 -4.71 24.10 15.19
C VAL A 66 -3.58 23.38 15.92
N LEU A 67 -3.86 22.82 17.09
CA LEU A 67 -2.87 22.06 17.88
C LEU A 67 -2.39 20.82 17.11
N HIS A 68 -1.13 20.42 17.33
CA HIS A 68 -0.54 19.28 16.61
C HIS A 68 -1.16 17.94 17.02
N ALA A 69 -1.17 16.97 16.10
CA ALA A 69 -1.73 15.64 16.34
C ALA A 69 -1.11 14.94 17.57
N ASP A 70 0.20 15.05 17.73
CA ASP A 70 0.94 14.37 18.81
C ASP A 70 0.56 14.88 20.19
N ASP A 71 0.25 16.18 20.32
CA ASP A 71 -0.19 16.79 21.57
C ASP A 71 -1.67 16.44 21.86
N LEU A 72 -2.49 16.30 20.81
CA LEU A 72 -3.91 15.96 20.89
C LEU A 72 -4.17 14.47 21.15
N LEU A 73 -3.28 13.57 20.75
CA LEU A 73 -3.45 12.12 20.88
C LEU A 73 -3.56 11.64 22.35
N PRO A 74 -2.69 12.07 23.29
CA PRO A 74 -2.83 11.74 24.71
C PRO A 74 -4.17 12.20 25.30
N ILE A 75 -4.58 13.44 25.01
CA ILE A 75 -5.88 13.99 25.43
C ILE A 75 -7.00 13.10 24.88
N SER A 76 -7.00 12.85 23.57
CA SER A 76 -8.05 12.11 22.87
C SER A 76 -8.21 10.68 23.37
N ARG A 77 -7.13 10.01 23.78
CA ARG A 77 -7.17 8.66 24.38
C ARG A 77 -7.80 8.64 25.77
N ALA A 78 -7.69 9.74 26.52
CA ALA A 78 -8.23 9.82 27.88
C ALA A 78 -9.66 10.42 27.96
N MET A 79 -10.16 11.06 26.89
CA MET A 79 -11.47 11.74 26.87
C MET A 79 -12.65 10.84 27.27
N GLU A 80 -12.68 9.57 26.86
CA GLU A 80 -13.81 8.66 27.14
C GLU A 80 -13.90 8.31 28.63
N LEU A 81 -12.76 7.95 29.23
CA LEU A 81 -12.66 7.71 30.67
C LEU A 81 -12.96 8.98 31.48
N ALA A 82 -12.56 10.16 30.98
CA ALA A 82 -12.91 11.44 31.59
C ALA A 82 -14.42 11.72 31.48
N TYR A 83 -15.04 11.45 30.34
CA TYR A 83 -16.48 11.60 30.12
C TYR A 83 -17.31 10.74 31.09
N ALA A 84 -16.90 9.48 31.28
CA ALA A 84 -17.48 8.57 32.26
C ALA A 84 -17.33 9.05 33.71
N LYS A 85 -16.27 9.81 34.01
CA LYS A 85 -16.04 10.48 35.31
C LYS A 85 -16.74 11.84 35.45
N GLY A 86 -17.56 12.24 34.47
CA GLY A 86 -18.34 13.48 34.51
C GLY A 86 -17.69 14.68 33.82
N SER A 87 -16.47 14.55 33.26
CA SER A 87 -15.85 15.62 32.48
C SER A 87 -16.55 15.86 31.14
N ARG A 88 -16.52 17.10 30.67
CA ARG A 88 -17.23 17.60 29.49
C ARG A 88 -16.32 18.43 28.57
N SER A 89 -15.26 19.01 29.12
CA SER A 89 -14.22 19.70 28.36
C SER A 89 -12.81 19.36 28.82
N VAL A 90 -11.83 19.86 28.09
CA VAL A 90 -10.42 19.90 28.47
C VAL A 90 -9.96 21.37 28.50
N VAL A 91 -9.30 21.77 29.57
CA VAL A 91 -8.52 23.01 29.63
C VAL A 91 -7.15 22.68 29.07
N VAL A 92 -6.71 23.42 28.05
CA VAL A 92 -5.42 23.24 27.39
C VAL A 92 -4.62 24.53 27.54
N THR A 93 -3.39 24.43 28.02
CA THR A 93 -2.45 25.54 28.12
C THR A 93 -1.41 25.44 27.02
N PHE A 94 -1.26 26.52 26.25
CA PHE A 94 -0.21 26.71 25.25
C PHE A 94 0.16 28.20 25.21
N ASP A 95 1.43 28.52 25.00
CA ASP A 95 1.94 29.91 24.98
C ASP A 95 1.53 30.74 26.23
N GLY A 96 1.47 30.08 27.40
CA GLY A 96 1.02 30.69 28.66
C GLY A 96 -0.49 30.96 28.77
N ILE A 97 -1.27 30.72 27.72
CA ILE A 97 -2.72 30.95 27.66
C ILE A 97 -3.46 29.64 27.93
N ALA A 98 -4.40 29.64 28.87
CA ALA A 98 -5.30 28.53 29.13
C ALA A 98 -6.63 28.71 28.36
N VAL A 99 -7.00 27.71 27.54
CA VAL A 99 -8.21 27.72 26.72
C VAL A 99 -9.04 26.47 26.99
N ILE A 100 -10.36 26.62 27.12
CA ILE A 100 -11.28 25.50 27.35
C ILE A 100 -11.86 25.01 26.02
N TYR A 101 -11.62 23.74 25.68
CA TYR A 101 -12.14 23.07 24.48
C TYR A 101 -13.14 21.97 24.83
N HIS A 102 -14.26 21.96 24.12
CA HIS A 102 -15.21 20.86 24.12
C HIS A 102 -14.58 19.62 23.45
N PHE A 103 -14.98 18.40 23.84
CA PHE A 103 -14.42 17.17 23.27
C PHE A 103 -14.63 17.06 21.75
N SER A 104 -15.73 17.60 21.22
CA SER A 104 -15.93 17.70 19.76
C SER A 104 -14.92 18.61 19.06
N LYS A 105 -14.41 19.66 19.71
CA LYS A 105 -13.33 20.47 19.14
C LYS A 105 -12.02 19.69 19.11
N ILE A 106 -11.67 18.93 20.15
CA ILE A 106 -10.48 18.05 20.14
C ILE A 106 -10.55 17.04 18.97
N ARG A 107 -11.70 16.42 18.74
CA ARG A 107 -11.90 15.55 17.57
C ARG A 107 -11.79 16.32 16.25
N LEU A 108 -12.36 17.53 16.15
CA LEU A 108 -12.28 18.37 14.94
C LEU A 108 -10.82 18.77 14.61
N LEU A 109 -10.02 19.15 15.60
CA LEU A 109 -8.60 19.45 15.44
C LEU A 109 -7.81 18.21 14.95
N LEU A 110 -8.14 17.01 15.46
CA LEU A 110 -7.57 15.75 14.95
C LEU A 110 -7.98 15.43 13.51
N VAL A 111 -9.24 15.69 13.13
CA VAL A 111 -9.72 15.52 11.74
C VAL A 111 -8.96 16.46 10.80
N ILE A 112 -8.68 17.70 11.21
CA ILE A 112 -7.83 18.64 10.44
C ILE A 112 -6.40 18.11 10.31
N ASN A 113 -5.77 17.65 11.40
CA ASN A 113 -4.42 17.08 11.34
C ASN A 113 -4.35 15.90 10.35
N ASN A 114 -5.28 14.95 10.48
CA ASN A 114 -5.34 13.76 9.62
C ASN A 114 -5.69 14.07 8.14
N ASN A 115 -6.25 15.25 7.83
CA ASN A 115 -6.53 15.68 6.46
C ASN A 115 -5.43 16.54 5.82
N ARG A 116 -4.44 17.02 6.59
CA ARG A 116 -3.37 17.89 6.08
C ARG A 116 -2.66 17.32 4.84
N PRO A 117 -2.25 16.02 4.79
CA PRO A 117 -1.59 15.47 3.60
C PRO A 117 -2.49 15.51 2.36
N ALA A 118 -3.78 15.19 2.50
CA ALA A 118 -4.74 15.20 1.39
C ALA A 118 -4.97 16.60 0.81
N ILE A 119 -5.02 17.63 1.67
CA ILE A 119 -5.17 19.02 1.24
C ILE A 119 -3.91 19.55 0.55
N ILE A 120 -2.72 19.25 1.09
CA ILE A 120 -1.46 19.63 0.46
C ILE A 120 -1.31 18.93 -0.90
N GLY A 121 -1.53 17.61 -0.97
CA GLY A 121 -1.46 16.84 -2.21
C GLY A 121 -2.44 17.33 -3.26
N ALA A 122 -3.71 17.56 -2.89
CA ALA A 122 -4.72 18.07 -3.80
C ALA A 122 -4.41 19.49 -4.33
N ARG A 123 -3.89 20.38 -3.48
CA ARG A 123 -3.44 21.72 -3.88
C ARG A 123 -2.30 21.65 -4.90
N SER A 124 -1.27 20.85 -4.61
CA SER A 124 -0.13 20.67 -5.50
C SER A 124 -0.53 20.06 -6.84
N LEU A 125 -1.40 19.04 -6.84
CA LEU A 125 -1.96 18.45 -8.06
C LEU A 125 -2.72 19.48 -8.89
N TYR A 126 -3.64 20.24 -8.28
CA TYR A 126 -4.43 21.25 -8.98
C TYR A 126 -3.55 22.30 -9.65
N SER A 127 -2.60 22.88 -8.90
CA SER A 127 -1.66 23.87 -9.41
C SER A 127 -0.80 23.30 -10.54
N HIS A 128 -0.27 22.08 -10.37
CA HIS A 128 0.60 21.43 -11.33
C HIS A 128 -0.11 21.09 -12.64
N ILE A 129 -1.32 20.54 -12.58
CA ILE A 129 -2.09 20.15 -13.77
C ILE A 129 -2.46 21.38 -14.60
N ILE A 130 -2.80 22.51 -13.97
CA ILE A 130 -3.04 23.78 -14.65
C ILE A 130 -1.76 24.34 -15.27
N ALA A 131 -0.64 24.36 -14.52
CA ALA A 131 0.62 24.92 -15.00
C ALA A 131 1.29 24.09 -16.11
N SER A 132 1.17 22.76 -16.04
CA SER A 132 1.79 21.83 -16.99
C SER A 132 0.96 21.56 -18.25
N ASN A 133 -0.32 21.95 -18.25
CA ASN A 133 -1.25 21.77 -19.37
C ASN A 133 -1.28 20.32 -19.93
N ILE A 134 -1.24 19.32 -19.04
CA ILE A 134 -1.22 17.90 -19.40
C ILE A 134 -2.61 17.32 -19.72
N LEU A 135 -3.69 18.09 -19.57
CA LEU A 135 -5.07 17.67 -19.88
C LEU A 135 -5.72 18.63 -20.89
N LEU A 136 -6.64 18.11 -21.72
CA LEU A 136 -7.57 18.95 -22.46
C LEU A 136 -8.49 19.74 -21.51
N SER A 137 -8.95 20.92 -21.95
CA SER A 137 -9.78 21.81 -21.12
C SER A 137 -11.03 21.14 -20.54
N SER A 138 -11.72 20.29 -21.31
CA SER A 138 -12.90 19.55 -20.84
C SER A 138 -12.59 18.51 -19.76
N ASP A 139 -11.45 17.83 -19.85
CA ASP A 139 -11.00 16.87 -18.84
C ASP A 139 -10.41 17.57 -17.61
N LEU A 140 -9.77 18.73 -17.80
CA LEU A 140 -9.36 19.62 -16.73
C LEU A 140 -10.58 20.12 -15.94
N ASP A 141 -11.63 20.61 -16.61
CA ASP A 141 -12.84 21.10 -15.95
C ASP A 141 -13.57 19.98 -15.19
N HIS A 142 -13.61 18.76 -15.73
CA HIS A 142 -14.12 17.60 -14.99
C HIS A 142 -13.22 17.30 -13.77
N PHE A 143 -11.90 17.25 -13.93
CA PHE A 143 -10.93 17.01 -12.85
C PHE A 143 -11.11 17.99 -11.66
N LYS A 144 -11.32 19.29 -11.92
CA LYS A 144 -11.57 20.32 -10.89
C LYS A 144 -12.72 19.94 -9.94
N THR A 145 -13.76 19.29 -10.49
CA THR A 145 -14.98 18.90 -9.77
C THR A 145 -14.88 17.57 -9.03
N LEU A 146 -13.86 16.75 -9.29
CA LEU A 146 -13.67 15.47 -8.61
C LEU A 146 -13.41 15.70 -7.11
N ARG A 147 -13.98 14.83 -6.26
CA ARG A 147 -13.71 14.81 -4.82
C ARG A 147 -12.30 14.30 -4.58
N ILE A 148 -11.49 15.01 -3.78
CA ILE A 148 -10.08 14.66 -3.57
C ILE A 148 -9.90 13.28 -2.90
N ARG A 149 -10.91 12.88 -2.11
CA ARG A 149 -11.00 11.59 -1.41
C ARG A 149 -11.75 10.50 -2.20
N ALA A 150 -12.27 10.79 -3.41
CA ALA A 150 -12.84 9.72 -4.23
C ALA A 150 -11.75 8.68 -4.55
N PRO A 151 -12.06 7.37 -4.51
CA PRO A 151 -11.14 6.37 -4.98
C PRO A 151 -10.89 6.54 -6.48
N VAL A 152 -9.69 6.20 -6.94
CA VAL A 152 -9.44 5.93 -8.35
C VAL A 152 -10.35 4.77 -8.81
N THR A 153 -10.80 4.78 -10.07
CA THR A 153 -11.81 3.83 -10.56
C THR A 153 -11.41 3.20 -11.88
N GLY A 154 -11.95 2.01 -12.16
CA GLY A 154 -11.63 1.21 -13.36
C GLY A 154 -10.45 0.25 -13.16
N PHE A 155 -9.97 0.15 -11.92
CA PHE A 155 -9.00 -0.82 -11.46
C PHE A 155 -9.74 -1.90 -10.67
N GLN A 156 -9.37 -3.16 -10.87
CA GLN A 156 -9.93 -4.34 -10.21
C GLN A 156 -9.37 -4.50 -8.79
N VAL A 157 -8.08 -4.21 -8.63
CA VAL A 157 -7.31 -4.44 -7.39
C VAL A 157 -7.00 -3.12 -6.71
N THR A 158 -6.54 -2.16 -7.52
CA THR A 158 -5.93 -0.94 -7.01
C THR A 158 -6.97 0.10 -6.60
N GLN A 159 -7.14 0.37 -5.30
CA GLN A 159 -8.04 1.41 -4.80
C GLN A 159 -7.32 2.37 -3.86
N PHE A 160 -7.23 3.64 -4.24
CA PHE A 160 -6.65 4.69 -3.43
C PHE A 160 -7.28 6.06 -3.75
N PRO A 161 -7.31 7.01 -2.80
CA PRO A 161 -7.92 8.32 -3.01
C PRO A 161 -7.11 9.19 -3.99
N LEU A 162 -7.80 9.89 -4.91
CA LEU A 162 -7.18 10.66 -6.00
C LEU A 162 -6.08 11.65 -5.56
N TRP A 163 -6.14 12.21 -4.35
CA TRP A 163 -5.09 13.12 -3.85
C TRP A 163 -3.71 12.46 -3.75
N LYS A 164 -3.61 11.14 -3.57
CA LYS A 164 -2.34 10.40 -3.50
C LYS A 164 -1.53 10.46 -4.80
N LEU A 165 -2.17 10.78 -5.94
CA LEU A 165 -1.45 11.04 -7.20
C LEU A 165 -0.42 12.18 -7.08
N ALA A 166 -0.47 12.97 -6.00
CA ALA A 166 0.54 13.97 -5.67
C ALA A 166 1.95 13.37 -5.49
N CYS A 167 2.10 12.07 -5.19
CA CYS A 167 3.40 11.41 -5.12
C CYS A 167 4.12 11.34 -6.50
N LEU A 168 3.39 11.55 -7.61
CA LEU A 168 3.97 11.69 -8.94
C LEU A 168 4.56 13.09 -9.18
N LEU A 169 4.37 14.07 -8.28
CA LEU A 169 4.88 15.42 -8.44
C LEU A 169 6.33 15.55 -7.97
N GLY A 170 7.17 16.22 -8.78
CA GLY A 170 8.60 16.36 -8.50
C GLY A 170 9.29 15.01 -8.28
N GLU A 171 10.35 14.98 -7.48
CA GLU A 171 11.10 13.76 -7.14
C GLU A 171 10.61 13.07 -5.85
N THR A 172 9.31 13.20 -5.54
CA THR A 172 8.70 12.53 -4.37
C THR A 172 8.66 11.02 -4.56
N TRP A 173 8.87 10.26 -3.48
CA TRP A 173 8.72 8.81 -3.44
C TRP A 173 7.30 8.39 -3.85
N LEU A 174 7.20 7.44 -4.78
CA LEU A 174 5.89 6.90 -5.18
C LEU A 174 5.32 5.99 -4.10
N GLU A 175 4.02 6.07 -3.87
CA GLU A 175 3.31 5.10 -3.04
C GLU A 175 3.08 3.79 -3.81
N GLU A 176 3.13 2.65 -3.11
CA GLU A 176 2.96 1.31 -3.67
C GLU A 176 1.63 1.15 -4.43
N ASP A 177 0.54 1.72 -3.88
CA ASP A 177 -0.77 1.79 -4.53
C ASP A 177 -0.69 2.42 -5.94
N VAL A 178 0.09 3.48 -6.11
CA VAL A 178 0.23 4.21 -7.39
C VAL A 178 1.09 3.41 -8.37
N VAL A 179 2.12 2.71 -7.88
CA VAL A 179 2.90 1.77 -8.70
C VAL A 179 2.00 0.63 -9.20
N ASN A 180 1.16 0.06 -8.35
CA ASN A 180 0.23 -1.00 -8.72
C ASN A 180 -0.82 -0.55 -9.76
N ALA A 181 -1.36 0.68 -9.66
CA ALA A 181 -2.25 1.22 -10.70
C ALA A 181 -1.53 1.39 -12.04
N LEU A 182 -0.24 1.75 -12.05
CA LEU A 182 0.53 1.87 -13.30
C LEU A 182 0.80 0.50 -13.93
N LEU A 183 1.08 -0.53 -13.12
CA LEU A 183 1.26 -1.91 -13.59
C LEU A 183 -0.07 -2.52 -14.10
N GLU A 184 -1.18 -2.25 -13.41
CA GLU A 184 -2.51 -2.67 -13.81
C GLU A 184 -2.97 -1.96 -15.09
N LEU A 185 -2.74 -0.65 -15.22
CA LEU A 185 -3.02 0.09 -16.45
C LEU A 185 -2.13 -0.38 -17.61
N LEU A 186 -0.86 -0.72 -17.35
CA LEU A 186 0.04 -1.33 -18.33
C LEU A 186 -0.49 -2.69 -18.80
N TYR A 187 -0.95 -3.54 -17.88
CA TYR A 187 -1.56 -4.82 -18.20
C TYR A 187 -2.81 -4.62 -19.07
N LEU A 188 -3.77 -3.80 -18.61
CA LEU A 188 -5.02 -3.53 -19.32
C LEU A 188 -4.78 -2.98 -20.73
N LYS A 189 -3.82 -2.06 -20.93
CA LYS A 189 -3.44 -1.54 -22.25
C LYS A 189 -2.98 -2.67 -23.19
N ASN A 190 -2.04 -3.50 -22.75
CA ASN A 190 -1.52 -4.60 -23.57
C ASN A 190 -2.55 -5.72 -23.78
N ALA A 191 -3.41 -5.98 -22.79
CA ALA A 191 -4.45 -7.00 -22.85
C ALA A 191 -5.49 -6.75 -23.96
N THR A 192 -5.67 -5.50 -24.42
CA THR A 192 -6.54 -5.17 -25.56
C THR A 192 -5.97 -5.50 -26.94
N ALA A 193 -4.67 -5.80 -27.05
CA ALA A 193 -4.01 -6.00 -28.34
C ALA A 193 -4.47 -7.27 -29.08
N THR A 194 -5.16 -8.19 -28.40
CA THR A 194 -5.72 -9.42 -28.99
C THR A 194 -7.13 -9.69 -28.48
N ASN A 195 -7.94 -10.40 -29.27
CA ASN A 195 -9.25 -10.90 -28.82
C ASN A 195 -9.15 -12.15 -27.92
N ASN A 196 -7.95 -12.68 -27.73
CA ASN A 196 -7.65 -13.89 -26.96
C ASN A 196 -7.19 -13.52 -25.55
N ASP A 197 -6.81 -14.53 -24.76
CA ASP A 197 -6.18 -14.29 -23.46
C ASP A 197 -4.80 -13.63 -23.62
N PRO A 198 -4.47 -12.60 -22.83
CA PRO A 198 -3.20 -11.89 -22.99
C PRO A 198 -2.00 -12.80 -22.71
N THR A 199 -1.02 -12.78 -23.60
CA THR A 199 0.28 -13.46 -23.47
C THR A 199 1.34 -12.59 -22.76
N PHE A 200 0.90 -11.52 -22.12
CA PHE A 200 1.69 -10.59 -21.31
C PHE A 200 1.17 -10.61 -19.88
N ILE A 201 2.09 -10.45 -18.92
CA ILE A 201 1.81 -10.37 -17.50
C ILE A 201 2.67 -9.25 -16.89
N ALA A 202 1.99 -8.32 -16.21
CA ALA A 202 2.60 -7.43 -15.23
C ALA A 202 1.96 -7.77 -13.88
N LEU A 203 2.75 -8.17 -12.89
CA LEU A 203 2.26 -8.56 -11.56
C LEU A 203 2.37 -7.39 -10.58
N PRO A 204 1.43 -7.24 -9.63
CA PRO A 204 1.53 -6.24 -8.57
C PRO A 204 2.73 -6.51 -7.65
N THR A 205 3.13 -5.50 -6.88
CA THR A 205 4.26 -5.55 -5.95
C THR A 205 4.14 -6.64 -4.88
N SER A 206 2.91 -6.93 -4.47
CA SER A 206 2.56 -7.98 -3.51
C SER A 206 2.85 -9.41 -4.00
N PHE A 207 2.91 -9.66 -5.33
CA PHE A 207 3.25 -10.98 -5.87
C PHE A 207 4.60 -11.47 -5.35
N ALA A 208 5.62 -10.60 -5.40
CA ALA A 208 6.97 -10.99 -4.99
C ALA A 208 7.07 -11.18 -3.47
N GLN A 209 6.27 -10.45 -2.69
CA GLN A 209 6.20 -10.62 -1.23
C GLN A 209 5.53 -11.96 -0.86
N ASP A 210 4.40 -12.30 -1.48
CA ASP A 210 3.68 -13.58 -1.29
C ASP A 210 4.57 -14.77 -1.69
N MET A 211 5.18 -14.70 -2.88
CA MET A 211 6.11 -15.70 -3.40
C MET A 211 7.31 -15.95 -2.47
N ARG A 212 7.96 -14.89 -1.98
CA ARG A 212 9.09 -15.00 -1.04
C ARG A 212 8.66 -15.58 0.30
N TYR A 213 7.56 -15.08 0.87
CA TYR A 213 7.07 -15.52 2.17
C TYR A 213 6.77 -17.02 2.19
N LEU A 214 6.08 -17.54 1.18
CA LEU A 214 5.75 -18.97 1.08
C LEU A 214 6.98 -19.84 0.81
N PHE A 215 7.93 -19.35 0.00
CA PHE A 215 9.20 -20.02 -0.23
C PHE A 215 10.05 -20.10 1.05
N GLU A 216 10.20 -19.00 1.79
CA GLU A 216 10.94 -18.94 3.07
C GLU A 216 10.28 -19.81 4.16
N ALA A 217 8.95 -19.92 4.15
CA ALA A 217 8.21 -20.82 5.03
C ALA A 217 8.44 -22.32 4.72
N GLY A 218 9.12 -22.66 3.62
CA GLY A 218 9.30 -24.04 3.17
C GLY A 218 7.99 -24.69 2.73
N SER A 219 7.06 -23.90 2.19
CA SER A 219 5.75 -24.39 1.78
C SER A 219 5.81 -25.17 0.47
N ASP A 220 5.38 -26.44 0.50
CA ASP A 220 5.04 -27.22 -0.70
C ASP A 220 3.72 -26.76 -1.36
N THR A 221 3.06 -25.74 -0.80
CA THR A 221 1.77 -25.21 -1.24
C THR A 221 1.84 -23.72 -1.60
N TYR A 222 1.08 -23.34 -2.63
CA TYR A 222 0.97 -21.96 -3.10
C TYR A 222 -0.29 -21.30 -2.49
N SER A 223 -0.28 -19.97 -2.34
CA SER A 223 -1.52 -19.22 -2.06
C SER A 223 -2.56 -19.47 -3.17
N SER A 224 -3.84 -19.21 -2.89
CA SER A 224 -4.91 -19.33 -3.88
C SER A 224 -4.61 -18.53 -5.15
N ASN A 225 -4.04 -17.33 -5.01
CA ASN A 225 -3.69 -16.46 -6.15
C ASN A 225 -2.48 -16.97 -6.93
N LEU A 226 -1.40 -17.41 -6.26
CA LEU A 226 -0.26 -18.04 -6.95
C LEU A 226 -0.68 -19.34 -7.66
N SER A 227 -1.58 -20.13 -7.07
CA SER A 227 -2.16 -21.33 -7.68
C SER A 227 -2.94 -21.00 -8.96
N LEU A 228 -3.83 -20.00 -8.91
CA LEU A 228 -4.58 -19.52 -10.07
C LEU A 228 -3.65 -18.96 -11.16
N LEU A 229 -2.62 -18.22 -10.78
CA LEU A 229 -1.62 -17.68 -11.71
C LEU A 229 -0.84 -18.81 -12.40
N ARG A 230 -0.36 -19.81 -11.65
CA ARG A 230 0.27 -21.02 -12.22
C ARG A 230 -0.66 -21.76 -13.17
N ARG A 231 -1.95 -21.90 -12.84
CA ARG A 231 -2.96 -22.49 -13.73
C ARG A 231 -3.20 -21.65 -15.00
N ARG A 232 -3.11 -20.32 -14.95
CA ARG A 232 -3.10 -19.46 -16.16
C ARG A 232 -1.84 -19.67 -17.00
N LEU A 233 -0.66 -19.70 -16.37
CA LEU A 233 0.62 -19.95 -17.05
C LEU A 233 0.66 -21.31 -17.77
N ARG A 234 0.08 -22.36 -17.17
CA ARG A 234 -0.09 -23.67 -17.82
C ARG A 234 -1.01 -23.62 -19.05
N ALA A 235 -2.07 -22.79 -19.02
CA ALA A 235 -3.07 -22.73 -20.08
C ALA A 235 -2.67 -21.82 -21.26
N VAL A 236 -1.97 -20.73 -20.98
CA VAL A 236 -1.62 -19.70 -21.96
C VAL A 236 -0.11 -19.44 -21.89
N PRO A 237 0.68 -19.80 -22.91
CA PRO A 237 2.10 -19.48 -22.96
C PRO A 237 2.33 -17.96 -22.96
N MET A 238 3.19 -17.50 -22.06
CA MET A 238 3.50 -16.06 -21.90
C MET A 238 4.78 -15.69 -22.65
N ALA A 239 4.77 -14.54 -23.31
CA ALA A 239 5.95 -13.99 -23.98
C ALA A 239 6.99 -13.48 -22.96
N ASN A 240 6.51 -12.92 -21.85
CA ASN A 240 7.31 -12.55 -20.68
C ASN A 240 6.43 -12.49 -19.42
N ILE A 241 7.07 -12.59 -18.25
CA ILE A 241 6.47 -12.32 -16.95
C ILE A 241 7.24 -11.15 -16.35
N SER A 242 6.58 -10.03 -16.09
CA SER A 242 7.19 -8.85 -15.49
C SER A 242 6.56 -8.55 -14.13
N PHE A 243 7.37 -8.10 -13.16
CA PHE A 243 6.90 -7.73 -11.81
C PHE A 243 7.80 -6.65 -11.21
N VAL A 244 7.36 -6.02 -10.12
CA VAL A 244 8.14 -5.03 -9.37
C VAL A 244 8.24 -5.50 -7.92
N THR A 245 9.38 -5.33 -7.27
CA THR A 245 9.51 -5.51 -5.82
C THR A 245 9.51 -4.15 -5.12
N CYS A 246 9.07 -4.12 -3.85
CA CYS A 246 9.22 -2.97 -2.96
C CYS A 246 9.97 -3.44 -1.72
N GLU A 247 11.21 -2.99 -1.53
CA GLU A 247 12.13 -3.49 -0.51
C GLU A 247 12.96 -2.36 0.11
N ASN A 248 12.80 -2.15 1.42
CA ASN A 248 13.48 -1.05 2.15
C ASN A 248 13.26 0.32 1.46
N ASP A 249 11.98 0.66 1.27
CA ASP A 249 11.48 1.89 0.65
C ASP A 249 11.99 2.15 -0.80
N HIS A 250 12.39 1.09 -1.50
CA HIS A 250 12.93 1.16 -2.85
C HIS A 250 12.26 0.15 -3.79
N PHE A 251 11.96 0.59 -5.01
CA PHE A 251 11.37 -0.26 -6.04
C PHE A 251 12.42 -0.76 -7.04
N SER A 252 12.34 -2.06 -7.38
CA SER A 252 13.16 -2.68 -8.42
C SER A 252 12.28 -3.46 -9.39
N GLY A 253 12.56 -3.37 -10.70
CA GLY A 253 11.78 -4.05 -11.74
C GLY A 253 12.41 -5.37 -12.15
N TYR A 254 11.62 -6.43 -12.30
CA TYR A 254 12.05 -7.75 -12.75
C TYR A 254 11.31 -8.19 -14.01
N ARG A 255 12.04 -8.87 -14.91
CA ARG A 255 11.50 -9.39 -16.17
C ARG A 255 12.07 -10.74 -16.51
N TYR A 256 11.20 -11.74 -16.59
CA TYR A 256 11.53 -13.08 -17.02
C TYR A 256 11.14 -13.31 -18.48
N PHE A 257 12.08 -13.83 -19.26
CA PHE A 257 11.93 -14.19 -20.67
C PHE A 257 12.02 -15.72 -20.82
N PRO A 258 10.88 -16.43 -20.91
CA PRO A 258 10.87 -17.91 -20.95
C PRO A 258 11.71 -18.48 -22.09
N LYS A 259 11.63 -17.86 -23.27
CA LYS A 259 12.40 -18.21 -24.48
C LYS A 259 13.93 -18.24 -24.27
N PHE A 260 14.45 -17.50 -23.29
CA PHE A 260 15.88 -17.35 -23.04
C PHE A 260 16.32 -17.88 -21.67
N SER A 261 15.42 -18.47 -20.87
CA SER A 261 15.66 -18.81 -19.47
C SER A 261 16.33 -17.68 -18.67
N SER A 262 15.90 -16.44 -18.89
CA SER A 262 16.59 -15.25 -18.39
C SER A 262 15.64 -14.41 -17.55
N LEU A 263 15.93 -14.30 -16.25
CA LEU A 263 15.37 -13.29 -15.35
C LEU A 263 16.33 -12.09 -15.34
N ARG A 264 15.80 -10.87 -15.52
CA ARG A 264 16.58 -9.63 -15.54
C ARG A 264 16.08 -8.62 -14.53
N LEU A 265 17.01 -8.00 -13.81
CA LEU A 265 16.79 -6.92 -12.85
C LEU A 265 17.04 -5.56 -13.49
N GLY A 266 16.09 -4.64 -13.38
CA GLY A 266 16.31 -3.21 -13.52
C GLY A 266 16.27 -2.57 -12.15
N ASP A 267 17.42 -2.07 -11.67
CA ASP A 267 17.52 -1.31 -10.42
C ASP A 267 18.13 0.08 -10.69
N SER A 268 17.40 1.15 -10.36
CA SER A 268 17.84 2.53 -10.63
C SER A 268 18.91 3.03 -9.65
N MET A 269 19.22 2.27 -8.60
CA MET A 269 20.34 2.55 -7.71
C MET A 269 21.54 1.64 -7.98
N GLY A 270 21.46 0.77 -9.01
CA GLY A 270 22.51 -0.20 -9.31
C GLY A 270 22.67 -1.25 -8.21
N ARG A 271 21.65 -1.50 -7.39
CA ARG A 271 21.68 -2.53 -6.35
C ARG A 271 21.65 -3.92 -7.00
N PRO A 272 22.39 -4.92 -6.47
CA PRO A 272 22.24 -6.30 -6.90
C PRO A 272 20.87 -6.85 -6.49
N SER A 273 20.41 -7.90 -7.17
CA SER A 273 19.19 -8.63 -6.79
C SER A 273 19.32 -9.19 -5.38
N SER A 274 18.22 -9.18 -4.61
CA SER A 274 18.16 -9.95 -3.37
C SER A 274 18.35 -11.43 -3.69
N GLY A 275 19.16 -12.13 -2.89
CA GLY A 275 19.65 -13.48 -3.19
C GLY A 275 18.58 -14.58 -3.14
N ASP A 276 17.42 -14.28 -2.56
CA ASP A 276 16.25 -15.14 -2.43
C ASP A 276 15.23 -14.99 -3.58
N ILE A 277 15.29 -13.90 -4.36
CA ILE A 277 14.37 -13.68 -5.50
C ILE A 277 14.51 -14.79 -6.54
N LEU A 278 15.73 -15.19 -6.89
CA LEU A 278 15.96 -16.25 -7.87
C LEU A 278 15.42 -17.62 -7.43
N PRO A 279 15.78 -18.17 -6.25
CA PRO A 279 15.26 -19.46 -5.83
C PRO A 279 13.74 -19.43 -5.56
N ALA A 280 13.19 -18.34 -5.02
CA ALA A 280 11.74 -18.19 -4.85
C ALA A 280 11.00 -18.13 -6.20
N PHE A 281 11.55 -17.42 -7.19
CA PHE A 281 10.98 -17.39 -8.54
C PHE A 281 11.08 -18.75 -9.25
N ASN A 282 12.20 -19.48 -9.07
CA ASN A 282 12.37 -20.83 -9.60
C ASN A 282 11.35 -21.80 -8.97
N TRP A 283 11.12 -21.73 -7.65
CA TRP A 283 10.05 -22.48 -6.97
C TRP A 283 8.65 -22.09 -7.49
N PHE A 284 8.40 -20.81 -7.78
CA PHE A 284 7.13 -20.36 -8.33
C PHE A 284 6.84 -20.89 -9.75
N ILE A 285 7.86 -21.05 -10.61
CA ILE A 285 7.68 -21.59 -11.97
C ILE A 285 7.92 -23.10 -12.10
N ASP A 286 8.36 -23.78 -11.05
CA ASP A 286 8.62 -25.23 -11.08
C ASP A 286 7.34 -26.04 -11.40
N GLY A 287 7.50 -27.15 -12.10
CA GLY A 287 6.38 -28.01 -12.50
C GLY A 287 5.39 -27.42 -13.51
N ILE A 288 5.58 -26.20 -14.03
CA ILE A 288 4.74 -25.63 -15.12
C ILE A 288 5.13 -26.23 -16.48
N SER A 289 5.02 -27.56 -16.57
CA SER A 289 5.55 -28.41 -17.66
C SER A 289 4.84 -28.26 -19.00
N GLY A 290 3.64 -27.66 -19.03
CA GLY A 290 2.89 -27.39 -20.27
C GLY A 290 3.26 -26.10 -21.01
N GLY A 291 3.90 -25.14 -20.32
CA GLY A 291 4.07 -23.77 -20.84
C GLY A 291 5.46 -23.42 -21.38
N GLY A 292 6.47 -24.27 -21.14
CA GLY A 292 7.84 -24.00 -21.59
C GLY A 292 8.54 -22.88 -20.82
N TYR A 293 8.47 -22.92 -19.49
CA TYR A 293 9.12 -21.98 -18.58
C TYR A 293 10.38 -22.60 -17.93
N PRO A 294 11.54 -22.58 -18.61
CA PRO A 294 12.78 -23.11 -18.03
C PRO A 294 13.26 -22.25 -16.86
N ALA A 295 13.77 -22.90 -15.81
CA ALA A 295 14.31 -22.19 -14.64
C ALA A 295 15.51 -21.31 -15.03
N PRO A 296 15.47 -19.98 -14.78
CA PRO A 296 16.64 -19.13 -14.97
C PRO A 296 17.81 -19.57 -14.08
N GLU A 297 19.00 -19.63 -14.69
CA GLU A 297 20.26 -19.98 -14.00
C GLU A 297 20.79 -18.83 -13.13
N GLY A 298 20.31 -17.60 -13.35
CA GLY A 298 20.77 -16.40 -12.67
C GLY A 298 19.85 -15.20 -12.92
N VAL A 299 20.03 -14.15 -12.12
CA VAL A 299 19.45 -12.83 -12.38
C VAL A 299 20.47 -11.99 -13.14
N GLY A 300 20.23 -11.75 -14.43
CA GLY A 300 21.05 -10.86 -15.23
C GLY A 300 20.75 -9.39 -14.97
N GLU A 301 21.71 -8.51 -15.19
CA GLU A 301 21.46 -7.07 -15.19
C GLU A 301 20.66 -6.68 -16.44
N GLY A 302 19.66 -5.82 -16.24
CA GLY A 302 18.90 -5.16 -17.28
C GLY A 302 19.36 -3.73 -17.44
N HIS A 303 19.39 -3.24 -18.69
CA HIS A 303 19.80 -1.86 -18.95
C HIS A 303 18.77 -0.86 -18.40
N MET A 304 19.08 -0.26 -17.25
CA MET A 304 18.37 0.85 -16.64
C MET A 304 19.39 1.94 -16.26
N PRO A 305 19.16 3.22 -16.62
CA PRO A 305 19.94 4.34 -16.10
C PRO A 305 19.84 4.44 -14.57
N LEU A 306 20.85 5.06 -13.97
CA LEU A 306 20.85 5.34 -12.53
C LEU A 306 20.05 6.62 -12.22
N GLN A 307 19.38 6.62 -11.07
CA GLN A 307 18.73 7.81 -10.51
C GLN A 307 19.73 8.68 -9.75
N GLY A 308 19.40 9.97 -9.60
CA GLY A 308 20.17 10.91 -8.81
C GLY A 308 20.13 10.58 -7.31
N PRO A 309 21.10 11.09 -6.53
CA PRO A 309 21.06 10.95 -5.08
C PRO A 309 19.76 11.57 -4.53
N GLN A 310 19.12 10.86 -3.60
CA GLN A 310 17.84 11.25 -2.98
C GLN A 310 16.63 11.34 -3.93
N SER A 311 16.74 10.89 -5.19
CA SER A 311 15.59 10.77 -6.09
C SER A 311 14.59 9.71 -5.62
N GLY A 312 13.31 10.09 -5.49
CA GLY A 312 12.20 9.16 -5.24
C GLY A 312 11.70 8.43 -6.50
N SER A 313 12.48 8.40 -7.59
CA SER A 313 12.03 7.91 -8.91
C SER A 313 12.22 6.41 -9.17
N CYS A 314 12.67 5.62 -8.20
CA CYS A 314 12.80 4.16 -8.32
C CYS A 314 11.50 3.46 -8.77
N GLY A 315 10.34 3.94 -8.32
CA GLY A 315 9.03 3.43 -8.75
C GLY A 315 8.75 3.67 -10.24
N ILE A 316 8.96 4.89 -10.73
CA ILE A 316 8.70 5.24 -12.14
C ILE A 316 9.75 4.62 -13.07
N ALA A 317 11.01 4.49 -12.61
CA ALA A 317 12.07 3.78 -13.30
C ALA A 317 11.73 2.28 -13.45
N SER A 318 11.31 1.62 -12.36
CA SER A 318 10.91 0.21 -12.37
C SER A 318 9.70 -0.07 -13.27
N VAL A 319 8.67 0.78 -13.21
CA VAL A 319 7.51 0.72 -14.13
C VAL A 319 7.94 0.90 -15.58
N ASN A 320 8.86 1.83 -15.87
CA ASN A 320 9.40 1.98 -17.23
C ASN A 320 10.18 0.74 -17.67
N PHE A 321 11.02 0.15 -16.81
CA PHE A 321 11.79 -1.06 -17.11
C PHE A 321 10.88 -2.22 -17.53
N VAL A 322 9.85 -2.54 -16.75
CA VAL A 322 8.88 -3.61 -17.08
C VAL A 322 8.10 -3.31 -18.37
N THR A 323 7.80 -2.03 -18.64
CA THR A 323 7.12 -1.60 -19.88
C THR A 323 7.97 -1.80 -21.14
N ARG A 324 9.31 -1.70 -21.06
CA ARG A 324 10.19 -1.55 -22.24
C ARG A 324 10.05 -2.64 -23.31
N GLY A 325 9.85 -3.91 -22.93
CA GLY A 325 9.93 -5.03 -23.88
C GLY A 325 8.68 -5.30 -24.72
N GLU A 326 7.59 -4.58 -24.47
CA GLU A 326 6.35 -4.72 -25.26
C GLU A 326 6.35 -3.79 -26.49
N LEU A 327 7.31 -2.85 -26.54
CA LEU A 327 7.39 -1.85 -27.60
C LEU A 327 8.64 -2.09 -28.46
N SER A 328 8.51 -1.88 -29.77
CA SER A 328 9.63 -1.94 -30.72
C SER A 328 10.65 -0.80 -30.54
N ASP A 329 10.19 0.32 -29.97
CA ASP A 329 10.97 1.51 -29.67
C ASP A 329 10.40 2.16 -28.38
N PRO A 330 10.73 1.60 -27.20
CA PRO A 330 10.20 2.07 -25.92
C PRO A 330 10.85 3.40 -25.51
N PRO A 331 10.10 4.31 -24.86
CA PRO A 331 10.70 5.46 -24.22
C PRO A 331 11.61 5.01 -23.07
N ILE A 332 12.82 5.57 -23.00
CA ILE A 332 13.84 5.21 -22.02
C ILE A 332 13.83 6.25 -20.90
N TRP A 333 13.36 5.85 -19.72
CA TRP A 333 13.53 6.63 -18.49
C TRP A 333 15.01 6.78 -18.13
N ASP A 334 15.37 7.99 -17.74
CA ASP A 334 16.56 8.39 -17.00
C ASP A 334 16.19 9.46 -15.96
N ASP A 335 17.13 9.82 -15.08
CA ASP A 335 16.92 10.80 -14.01
C ASP A 335 16.42 12.16 -14.54
N VAL A 336 17.05 12.67 -15.59
CA VAL A 336 16.76 13.98 -16.21
C VAL A 336 15.35 14.03 -16.81
N SER A 337 14.89 12.92 -17.38
CA SER A 337 13.56 12.80 -17.98
C SER A 337 12.47 12.33 -17.03
N SER A 338 12.82 11.97 -15.78
CA SER A 338 11.86 11.47 -14.79
C SER A 338 10.60 12.34 -14.64
N PRO A 339 10.68 13.69 -14.61
CA PRO A 339 9.50 14.56 -14.57
C PRO A 339 8.54 14.37 -15.76
N LEU A 340 9.04 14.01 -16.95
CA LEU A 340 8.21 13.73 -18.14
C LEU A 340 7.48 12.39 -17.99
N PHE A 341 8.16 11.35 -17.51
CA PHE A 341 7.52 10.05 -17.24
C PHE A 341 6.48 10.14 -16.13
N ARG A 342 6.77 10.89 -15.06
CA ARG A 342 5.84 11.20 -13.98
C ARG A 342 4.61 11.97 -14.46
N ASN A 343 4.79 13.01 -15.28
CA ASN A 343 3.69 13.73 -15.92
C ASN A 343 2.85 12.82 -16.82
N LYS A 344 3.49 11.89 -17.55
CA LYS A 344 2.78 10.93 -18.41
C LYS A 344 1.99 9.90 -17.60
N ALA A 345 2.56 9.39 -16.50
CA ALA A 345 1.86 8.54 -15.54
C ALA A 345 0.63 9.24 -14.94
N LEU A 346 0.78 10.51 -14.54
CA LEU A 346 -0.30 11.33 -13.99
C LEU A 346 -1.41 11.57 -15.03
N GLN A 347 -1.05 11.92 -16.26
CA GLN A 347 -1.99 12.06 -17.38
C GLN A 347 -2.74 10.75 -17.65
N ASP A 348 -2.03 9.62 -17.75
CA ASP A 348 -2.62 8.31 -18.05
C ASP A 348 -3.64 7.89 -16.97
N ILE A 349 -3.31 8.00 -15.68
CA ILE A 349 -4.25 7.62 -14.60
C ILE A 349 -5.47 8.55 -14.56
N ILE A 350 -5.29 9.88 -14.65
CA ILE A 350 -6.42 10.82 -14.58
C ILE A 350 -7.35 10.61 -15.78
N VAL A 351 -6.82 10.53 -16.99
CA VAL A 351 -7.63 10.34 -18.20
C VAL A 351 -8.33 8.98 -18.20
N TYR A 352 -7.71 7.93 -17.64
CA TYR A 352 -8.35 6.64 -17.44
C TYR A 352 -9.52 6.73 -16.46
N HIS A 353 -9.31 7.28 -15.25
CA HIS A 353 -10.36 7.49 -14.26
C HIS A 353 -11.54 8.30 -14.83
N LEU A 354 -11.26 9.43 -15.49
CA LEU A 354 -12.27 10.27 -16.13
C LEU A 354 -13.04 9.55 -17.25
N THR A 355 -12.41 8.59 -17.93
CA THR A 355 -13.09 7.75 -18.94
C THR A 355 -14.01 6.74 -18.28
N VAL A 356 -13.56 6.10 -17.20
CA VAL A 356 -14.35 5.10 -16.47
C VAL A 356 -15.62 5.71 -15.89
N GLN A 357 -15.53 6.92 -15.31
CA GLN A 357 -16.69 7.68 -14.81
C GLN A 357 -17.74 8.01 -15.89
N GLN A 358 -17.40 7.87 -17.18
CA GLN A 358 -18.30 8.08 -18.32
C GLN A 358 -18.90 6.78 -18.87
N THR A 359 -18.60 5.62 -18.27
CA THR A 359 -19.09 4.29 -18.69
C THR A 359 -20.03 3.68 -17.67
N SER A 360 -21.06 2.96 -18.14
CA SER A 360 -22.19 2.47 -17.32
C SER A 360 -22.33 0.94 -17.26
N SER A 361 -21.39 0.18 -17.83
CA SER A 361 -21.37 -1.29 -17.69
C SER A 361 -20.65 -1.66 -16.39
N GLU A 362 -21.09 -2.73 -15.73
CA GLU A 362 -20.43 -3.24 -14.50
C GLU A 362 -19.53 -4.45 -14.80
N ASN A 363 -19.76 -5.15 -15.92
CA ASN A 363 -19.05 -6.37 -16.30
C ASN A 363 -18.00 -6.09 -17.36
N TRP A 364 -16.94 -5.36 -17.00
CA TRP A 364 -15.86 -5.01 -17.93
C TRP A 364 -14.84 -6.13 -18.14
N LEU A 365 -14.68 -7.05 -17.19
CA LEU A 365 -13.66 -8.10 -17.19
C LEU A 365 -14.28 -9.49 -17.35
N VAL A 366 -13.53 -10.40 -17.98
CA VAL A 366 -13.86 -11.83 -18.06
C VAL A 366 -12.64 -12.65 -17.68
N GLN A 367 -12.82 -13.76 -16.97
CA GLN A 367 -11.70 -14.62 -16.57
C GLN A 367 -11.00 -15.19 -17.81
N CYS A 368 -9.66 -15.18 -17.80
CA CYS A 368 -8.82 -15.88 -18.76
C CYS A 368 -8.97 -17.40 -18.62
N ALA A 369 -8.56 -18.15 -19.63
CA ALA A 369 -8.45 -19.60 -19.52
C ALA A 369 -7.50 -19.99 -18.38
N LEU A 370 -7.97 -20.93 -17.56
CA LEU A 370 -7.20 -21.58 -16.51
C LEU A 370 -7.10 -23.07 -16.83
N ALA A 371 -5.92 -23.65 -16.61
CA ALA A 371 -5.77 -25.10 -16.69
C ALA A 371 -6.66 -25.79 -15.64
N PRO A 372 -7.06 -27.05 -15.85
CA PRO A 372 -7.63 -27.87 -14.79
C PRO A 372 -6.71 -27.89 -13.56
N LEU A 373 -7.30 -28.02 -12.37
CA LEU A 373 -6.53 -28.26 -11.14
C LEU A 373 -5.73 -29.57 -11.28
N GLU A 374 -4.45 -29.53 -10.97
CA GLU A 374 -3.66 -30.76 -10.80
C GLU A 374 -4.06 -31.44 -9.49
N LYS A 375 -4.03 -32.78 -9.45
CA LYS A 375 -4.49 -33.56 -8.28
C LYS A 375 -3.70 -33.29 -6.99
N SER A 376 -2.55 -32.64 -7.10
CA SER A 376 -1.65 -32.24 -6.02
C SER A 376 -1.85 -30.79 -5.56
N GLU A 377 -2.62 -29.96 -6.28
CA GLU A 377 -2.88 -28.57 -5.87
C GLU A 377 -4.00 -28.51 -4.83
N VAL A 378 -3.63 -28.55 -3.56
CA VAL A 378 -4.53 -28.25 -2.44
C VAL A 378 -4.66 -26.73 -2.31
N LEU A 379 -5.84 -26.19 -2.61
CA LEU A 379 -6.15 -24.80 -2.30
C LEU A 379 -6.33 -24.65 -0.79
N ILE A 380 -5.44 -23.88 -0.17
CA ILE A 380 -5.57 -23.47 1.23
C ILE A 380 -6.37 -22.18 1.26
N ASP A 381 -7.70 -22.29 1.40
CA ASP A 381 -8.55 -21.19 1.87
C ASP A 381 -8.43 -21.12 3.40
N ASP A 382 -7.24 -20.74 3.89
CA ASP A 382 -7.05 -20.39 5.31
C ASP A 382 -7.36 -18.89 5.49
N PRO A 383 -8.48 -18.51 6.14
CA PRO A 383 -8.82 -17.11 6.37
C PRO A 383 -7.85 -16.40 7.32
N TYR A 384 -6.92 -17.13 7.96
CA TYR A 384 -5.87 -16.61 8.81
C TYR A 384 -4.51 -16.52 8.11
N GLN A 385 -4.35 -17.03 6.88
CA GLN A 385 -3.14 -16.77 6.11
C GLN A 385 -3.10 -15.29 5.70
N PRO A 386 -2.07 -14.52 6.11
CA PRO A 386 -1.95 -13.10 5.78
C PRO A 386 -1.52 -12.85 4.33
N VAL A 387 -1.55 -13.89 3.49
CA VAL A 387 -0.99 -13.92 2.13
C VAL A 387 -2.07 -14.22 1.11
N GLY A 388 -2.45 -13.16 0.40
CA GLY A 388 -3.34 -13.21 -0.74
C GLY A 388 -3.47 -11.82 -1.33
N TYR A 389 -3.17 -11.68 -2.61
CA TYR A 389 -3.35 -10.44 -3.35
C TYR A 389 -4.34 -10.70 -4.49
N ASN A 390 -5.34 -9.83 -4.67
CA ASN A 390 -6.18 -9.93 -5.86
C ASN A 390 -5.28 -9.69 -7.09
N ASP A 391 -5.27 -10.61 -8.04
CA ASP A 391 -4.50 -10.46 -9.27
C ASP A 391 -5.41 -9.94 -10.39
N TYR A 392 -5.03 -8.83 -11.03
CA TYR A 392 -5.70 -8.30 -12.23
C TYR A 392 -5.23 -8.99 -13.52
N ASN A 393 -4.19 -9.83 -13.43
CA ASN A 393 -4.07 -11.02 -14.26
C ASN A 393 -5.25 -11.96 -13.96
N LEU A 394 -5.29 -13.18 -14.52
CA LEU A 394 -6.46 -14.06 -14.44
C LEU A 394 -7.72 -13.50 -15.13
N TYR A 395 -7.78 -12.21 -15.49
CA TYR A 395 -8.90 -11.54 -16.15
C TYR A 395 -8.43 -10.75 -17.37
N ARG A 396 -9.25 -10.67 -18.42
CA ARG A 396 -9.00 -9.84 -19.61
C ARG A 396 -10.14 -8.84 -19.85
N PRO A 397 -9.85 -7.67 -20.45
CA PRO A 397 -10.88 -6.70 -20.81
C PRO A 397 -11.82 -7.25 -21.87
N THR A 398 -13.13 -7.09 -21.63
CA THR A 398 -14.19 -7.29 -22.62
C THR A 398 -14.15 -6.19 -23.70
N GLY A 399 -14.91 -6.35 -24.79
CA GLY A 399 -15.10 -5.29 -25.79
C GLY A 399 -15.76 -4.01 -25.24
N THR A 400 -16.43 -4.10 -24.07
CA THR A 400 -17.06 -2.96 -23.38
C THR A 400 -16.19 -2.33 -22.29
N HIS A 401 -14.96 -2.81 -22.08
CA HIS A 401 -14.06 -2.29 -21.04
C HIS A 401 -13.63 -0.83 -21.33
N PRO A 402 -13.63 0.09 -20.33
CA PRO A 402 -13.35 1.52 -20.53
C PRO A 402 -11.95 1.81 -21.11
N ILE A 403 -11.02 0.87 -20.99
CA ILE A 403 -9.68 0.91 -21.59
C ILE A 403 -9.70 1.17 -23.12
N HIS A 404 -10.73 0.71 -23.85
CA HIS A 404 -10.86 0.94 -25.29
C HIS A 404 -11.13 2.41 -25.59
N ALA A 405 -12.08 3.01 -24.85
CA ALA A 405 -12.38 4.44 -24.93
C ALA A 405 -11.18 5.28 -24.45
N PHE A 406 -10.49 4.86 -23.39
CA PHE A 406 -9.27 5.51 -22.90
C PHE A 406 -8.17 5.49 -23.96
N SER A 407 -7.95 4.36 -24.63
CA SER A 407 -6.94 4.24 -25.69
C SER A 407 -7.22 5.14 -26.89
N ALA A 408 -8.48 5.49 -27.16
CA ALA A 408 -8.84 6.55 -28.10
C ALA A 408 -8.57 7.95 -27.51
N LYS A 409 -9.09 8.23 -26.30
CA LYS A 409 -9.05 9.53 -25.63
C LYS A 409 -7.64 10.00 -25.27
N ILE A 410 -6.74 9.10 -24.87
CA ILE A 410 -5.35 9.44 -24.50
C ILE A 410 -4.54 9.92 -25.70
N ARG A 411 -4.95 9.57 -26.94
CA ARG A 411 -4.32 10.06 -28.18
C ARG A 411 -4.75 11.47 -28.58
N THR A 412 -5.82 12.00 -27.98
CA THR A 412 -6.26 13.40 -28.20
C THR A 412 -5.75 14.35 -27.12
N GLN A 413 -5.11 13.85 -26.06
CA GLN A 413 -4.54 14.67 -24.99
C GLN A 413 -3.27 15.40 -25.44
N PRO A 414 -2.86 16.47 -24.74
CA PRO A 414 -1.57 17.12 -24.94
C PRO A 414 -0.42 16.10 -24.93
N LEU A 415 0.39 16.10 -26.00
CA LEU A 415 1.47 15.12 -26.17
C LEU A 415 2.62 15.40 -25.21
N ILE A 416 2.85 14.49 -24.27
CA ILE A 416 4.06 14.46 -23.45
C ILE A 416 5.11 13.64 -24.22
N ALA A 417 6.06 14.33 -24.85
CA ALA A 417 7.13 13.71 -25.61
C ALA A 417 8.16 13.08 -24.66
N LEU A 418 8.03 11.77 -24.41
CA LEU A 418 9.03 11.01 -23.67
C LEU A 418 10.28 10.77 -24.53
N PRO A 419 11.49 10.82 -23.96
CA PRO A 419 12.72 10.56 -24.70
C PRO A 419 12.75 9.11 -25.21
N ARG A 420 13.15 8.98 -26.48
CA ARG A 420 13.47 7.71 -27.11
C ARG A 420 14.97 7.68 -27.29
N GLY A 421 15.64 6.75 -26.62
CA GLY A 421 16.99 6.37 -26.98
C GLY A 421 16.92 5.11 -27.81
N THR A 422 17.76 4.99 -28.84
CA THR A 422 18.19 3.64 -29.22
C THR A 422 18.81 3.04 -27.97
N PRO A 423 18.34 1.89 -27.46
CA PRO A 423 19.11 1.16 -26.47
C PRO A 423 20.49 0.98 -27.09
N LYS A 424 21.56 1.40 -26.42
CA LYS A 424 22.90 0.99 -26.83
C LYS A 424 22.90 -0.52 -26.67
N ARG A 425 22.67 -1.20 -27.79
CA ARG A 425 22.51 -2.64 -27.86
C ARG A 425 23.88 -3.20 -27.59
N ASP A 426 24.13 -3.49 -26.32
CA ASP A 426 25.38 -4.08 -25.88
C ASP A 426 25.34 -5.57 -26.27
N ASP A 427 25.56 -5.82 -27.57
CA ASP A 427 25.58 -7.16 -28.14
C ASP A 427 26.69 -8.04 -27.50
N SER A 428 27.59 -7.42 -26.73
CA SER A 428 28.54 -8.07 -25.81
C SER A 428 27.87 -8.85 -24.66
N GLN A 429 26.64 -8.50 -24.26
CA GLN A 429 25.93 -9.11 -23.13
C GLN A 429 24.98 -10.26 -23.51
N LEU A 430 24.86 -10.61 -24.79
CA LEU A 430 24.18 -11.85 -25.20
C LEU A 430 25.07 -13.09 -25.06
N SER A 431 26.39 -12.91 -24.91
CA SER A 431 27.28 -13.92 -24.34
C SER A 431 27.14 -13.93 -22.82
N ALA A 432 26.34 -14.87 -22.30
CA ALA A 432 26.11 -15.05 -20.87
C ALA A 432 27.41 -15.45 -20.13
N SER A 433 28.10 -14.47 -19.57
CA SER A 433 29.07 -14.69 -18.49
C SER A 433 28.30 -14.93 -17.20
N SER A 434 27.88 -16.17 -16.97
CA SER A 434 27.29 -16.58 -15.70
C SER A 434 28.24 -16.29 -14.54
N ILE A 435 27.92 -15.31 -13.68
CA ILE A 435 28.60 -15.15 -12.40
C ILE A 435 28.27 -16.41 -11.59
N PRO A 436 29.26 -17.22 -11.17
CA PRO A 436 28.97 -18.47 -10.48
C PRO A 436 28.31 -18.19 -9.13
N VAL A 437 27.06 -18.61 -8.97
CA VAL A 437 26.42 -18.64 -7.65
C VAL A 437 27.18 -19.65 -6.79
N PRO A 438 27.76 -19.26 -5.64
CA PRO A 438 28.47 -20.21 -4.79
C PRO A 438 27.51 -21.28 -4.27
N PRO A 439 27.92 -22.55 -4.19
CA PRO A 439 27.03 -23.63 -3.76
C PRO A 439 26.50 -23.38 -2.35
N ILE A 440 25.18 -23.48 -2.18
CA ILE A 440 24.50 -23.32 -0.89
C ILE A 440 24.81 -24.56 -0.02
N SER A 441 25.96 -24.55 0.64
CA SER A 441 26.33 -25.52 1.66
C SER A 441 26.75 -24.80 2.94
N LYS A 442 25.80 -24.73 3.89
CA LYS A 442 25.93 -24.20 5.26
C LYS A 442 26.20 -22.70 5.35
N LEU A 443 25.12 -21.95 5.60
CA LEU A 443 25.18 -20.60 6.15
C LEU A 443 26.04 -20.58 7.44
N PRO A 444 27.08 -19.72 7.54
CA PRO A 444 27.72 -19.45 8.82
C PRO A 444 26.76 -18.63 9.70
N ALA A 445 26.77 -18.88 11.00
CA ALA A 445 26.02 -18.06 11.95
C ALA A 445 26.54 -16.60 11.92
N PHE A 446 25.65 -15.64 11.69
CA PHE A 446 26.02 -14.22 11.61
C PHE A 446 26.51 -13.70 12.97
N SER A 447 27.76 -13.25 13.02
CA SER A 447 28.31 -12.53 14.17
C SER A 447 27.87 -11.07 14.16
N THR A 448 26.99 -10.69 15.09
CA THR A 448 26.50 -9.31 15.21
C THR A 448 27.46 -8.43 16.01
N SER A 449 28.54 -7.97 15.37
CA SER A 449 29.39 -6.90 15.92
C SER A 449 30.09 -6.09 14.83
N ALA A 450 29.43 -5.02 14.36
CA ALA A 450 30.03 -3.94 13.60
C ALA A 450 29.62 -2.60 14.24
N PRO A 451 30.51 -1.59 14.28
CA PRO A 451 30.30 -0.40 15.10
C PRO A 451 29.24 0.55 14.53
N VAL A 452 28.54 1.24 15.43
CA VAL A 452 27.61 2.32 15.08
C VAL A 452 28.40 3.51 14.53
N ILE A 453 28.22 3.83 13.25
CA ILE A 453 28.68 5.09 12.66
C ILE A 453 27.55 6.10 12.82
N ILE A 454 27.74 7.06 13.73
CA ILE A 454 26.85 8.21 13.87
C ILE A 454 27.32 9.25 12.84
N LEU A 455 26.46 9.57 11.88
CA LEU A 455 26.61 10.76 11.04
C LEU A 455 25.95 11.95 11.74
N PRO A 456 26.56 13.14 11.74
CA PRO A 456 25.98 14.31 12.39
C PRO A 456 24.73 14.79 11.62
N ALA A 457 23.76 15.32 12.37
CA ALA A 457 22.71 16.15 11.78
C ALA A 457 23.32 17.49 11.37
N ASP A 458 22.87 18.05 10.25
CA ASP A 458 23.25 19.38 9.82
C ASP A 458 22.81 20.43 10.85
N ALA A 459 23.66 21.44 11.05
CA ALA A 459 23.47 22.49 12.04
C ALA A 459 22.55 23.59 11.52
N ASP A 460 21.49 23.88 12.27
CA ASP A 460 20.99 25.25 12.40
C ASP A 460 21.64 25.84 13.66
N ASP A 461 22.49 26.85 13.48
CA ASP A 461 23.07 27.63 14.57
C ASP A 461 21.99 28.53 15.20
N ASP A 462 21.73 28.36 16.50
CA ASP A 462 21.29 29.45 17.38
C ASP A 462 21.67 29.07 18.84
N ASP A 463 22.67 29.79 19.38
CA ASP A 463 23.14 29.66 20.76
C ASP A 463 22.10 30.23 21.75
N ASP A 464 21.62 29.41 22.70
CA ASP A 464 21.22 29.92 24.02
C ASP A 464 21.28 28.81 25.09
N ILE A 465 22.38 28.78 25.85
CA ILE A 465 22.59 27.83 26.95
C ILE A 465 21.94 28.36 28.23
N ILE A 466 20.83 27.74 28.66
CA ILE A 466 20.26 27.93 30.00
C ILE A 466 20.30 26.60 30.76
N ASP A 467 21.19 26.52 31.75
CA ASP A 467 21.22 25.44 32.75
C ASP A 467 20.11 25.63 33.79
N LEU A 468 19.21 24.66 33.89
CA LEU A 468 18.28 24.52 35.01
C LEU A 468 18.17 23.05 35.43
N SER A 469 19.16 22.61 36.22
CA SER A 469 19.06 21.39 37.02
C SER A 469 17.93 21.48 38.06
N GLY A 470 16.86 20.70 37.86
CA GLY A 470 15.68 20.69 38.74
C GLY A 470 14.99 19.33 38.78
N SER A 471 15.34 18.50 39.76
CA SER A 471 14.79 17.14 39.93
C SER A 471 13.56 17.10 40.85
N SER A 472 12.48 16.42 40.43
CA SER A 472 11.35 16.01 41.26
C SER A 472 10.56 14.84 40.62
N PRO A 473 9.78 14.06 41.40
CA PRO A 473 9.61 12.63 41.13
C PRO A 473 8.38 12.24 40.29
N ILE A 474 8.51 11.13 39.57
CA ILE A 474 7.43 10.47 38.82
C ILE A 474 6.61 9.58 39.76
N ILE A 475 5.29 9.77 39.79
CA ILE A 475 4.33 8.81 40.35
C ILE A 475 3.69 8.04 39.18
N SER A 476 3.78 6.72 39.22
CA SER A 476 3.25 5.83 38.18
C SER A 476 2.01 5.07 38.68
N PRO A 477 0.84 5.20 38.04
CA PRO A 477 -0.31 4.33 38.28
C PRO A 477 -0.31 3.13 37.33
N GLN A 478 -0.64 1.95 37.85
CA GLN A 478 -0.69 0.69 37.07
C GLN A 478 -1.87 0.65 36.07
N PRO A 479 -1.73 -0.08 34.95
CA PRO A 479 -2.81 -0.26 33.99
C PRO A 479 -3.83 -1.30 34.48
N THR A 480 -5.12 -0.97 34.40
CA THR A 480 -6.23 -1.92 34.49
C THR A 480 -6.61 -2.39 33.08
N LYS A 481 -6.93 -3.68 32.92
CA LYS A 481 -7.44 -4.23 31.65
C LYS A 481 -8.78 -3.59 31.30
N VAL A 482 -8.91 -3.10 30.07
CA VAL A 482 -10.17 -2.73 29.42
C VAL A 482 -10.12 -3.30 28.02
N GLU A 483 -11.19 -3.97 27.60
CA GLU A 483 -11.33 -4.53 26.25
C GLU A 483 -11.68 -3.41 25.24
N PRO A 484 -11.10 -3.42 24.03
CA PRO A 484 -11.41 -2.41 23.02
C PRO A 484 -12.54 -2.88 22.08
N ASP A 485 -13.68 -2.19 22.12
CA ASP A 485 -14.63 -2.21 21.01
C ASP A 485 -14.08 -1.42 19.82
N ILE A 486 -14.32 -1.93 18.61
CA ILE A 486 -13.67 -1.47 17.39
C ILE A 486 -14.34 -0.18 16.87
N ILE A 487 -13.65 0.95 17.03
CA ILE A 487 -13.81 2.11 16.14
C ILE A 487 -12.70 2.03 15.11
N ASP A 488 -13.08 1.94 13.83
CA ASP A 488 -12.13 1.82 12.73
C ASP A 488 -11.32 3.11 12.53
N LEU A 489 -10.13 3.08 13.15
CA LEU A 489 -9.02 4.00 12.92
C LEU A 489 -7.87 3.22 12.26
N THR A 490 -8.12 2.47 11.18
CA THR A 490 -7.05 1.92 10.33
C THR A 490 -6.24 3.04 9.70
N ARG A 491 -5.21 3.46 10.45
CA ARG A 491 -4.14 4.33 10.01
C ARG A 491 -3.18 3.50 9.16
N THR A 492 -3.01 3.87 7.89
CA THR A 492 -1.77 3.59 7.17
C THR A 492 -0.65 4.43 7.79
N ILE A 493 -0.13 4.01 8.94
CA ILE A 493 1.16 4.46 9.45
C ILE A 493 2.12 3.29 9.34
N PHE A 494 3.03 3.40 8.37
CA PHE A 494 4.27 2.65 8.39
C PHE A 494 5.11 3.17 9.57
N HIS A 495 5.04 2.47 10.70
CA HIS A 495 6.13 2.50 11.67
C HIS A 495 7.16 1.43 11.26
N PRO A 496 8.47 1.73 11.26
CA PRO A 496 9.48 0.69 11.12
C PRO A 496 9.33 -0.30 12.28
N ARG A 497 9.25 -1.61 11.97
CA ARG A 497 9.10 -2.64 13.00
C ARG A 497 10.30 -2.57 13.98
N PRO A 498 10.07 -2.61 15.31
CA PRO A 498 11.15 -2.91 16.24
C PRO A 498 11.68 -4.32 15.98
N ARG A 499 13.01 -4.50 16.11
CA ARG A 499 13.63 -5.82 16.04
C ARG A 499 13.17 -6.66 17.23
N ASN A 500 12.31 -7.64 16.98
CA ASN A 500 11.98 -8.64 17.99
C ASN A 500 13.08 -9.70 18.09
N SER A 501 13.40 -10.06 19.33
CA SER A 501 14.32 -11.12 19.71
C SER A 501 13.82 -12.51 19.30
N ALA A 502 14.76 -13.45 19.19
CA ALA A 502 14.47 -14.83 18.80
C ALA A 502 13.47 -15.54 19.73
N PRO A 503 12.62 -16.45 19.21
CA PRO A 503 11.74 -17.26 20.03
C PRO A 503 12.53 -18.29 20.85
N PRO A 504 12.04 -18.68 22.04
CA PRO A 504 12.63 -19.77 22.81
C PRO A 504 12.37 -21.13 22.15
N PRO A 505 13.23 -22.14 22.38
CA PRO A 505 13.07 -23.47 21.78
C PRO A 505 11.85 -24.20 22.36
N HIS A 506 10.95 -24.65 21.48
CA HIS A 506 9.87 -25.56 21.84
C HIS A 506 10.41 -26.98 22.07
N ASN A 507 10.55 -27.37 23.35
CA ASN A 507 10.61 -28.78 23.74
C ASN A 507 9.20 -29.36 23.77
N SER A 508 8.89 -30.27 22.85
CA SER A 508 7.61 -30.99 22.79
C SER A 508 7.61 -32.18 23.76
N ALA A 509 6.98 -31.99 24.92
CA ALA A 509 6.43 -33.08 25.73
C ALA A 509 4.88 -33.02 25.63
N PRO A 510 4.18 -34.15 25.47
CA PRO A 510 2.72 -34.15 25.40
C PRO A 510 2.13 -33.78 26.77
N PRO A 511 1.08 -32.94 26.83
CA PRO A 511 0.39 -32.65 28.08
C PRO A 511 -0.39 -33.88 28.57
N PRO A 512 -0.48 -34.10 29.89
CA PRO A 512 -1.34 -35.15 30.45
C PRO A 512 -2.82 -34.80 30.22
N SER A 513 -3.64 -35.82 29.96
CA SER A 513 -5.09 -35.69 29.87
C SER A 513 -5.67 -35.19 31.19
N GLY A 514 -6.17 -33.96 31.22
CA GLY A 514 -6.81 -33.35 32.37
C GLY A 514 -8.21 -32.85 32.01
N VAL A 515 -9.21 -33.22 32.81
CA VAL A 515 -10.58 -32.73 32.67
C VAL A 515 -10.67 -31.33 33.27
N ILE A 516 -11.13 -30.35 32.48
CA ILE A 516 -11.49 -29.02 32.97
C ILE A 516 -13.00 -28.96 33.09
N VAL A 517 -13.50 -28.87 34.32
CA VAL A 517 -14.91 -28.55 34.60
C VAL A 517 -15.00 -27.03 34.76
N LEU A 518 -15.75 -26.37 33.89
CA LEU A 518 -16.21 -25.00 34.11
C LEU A 518 -17.64 -25.06 34.67
N PRO A 519 -17.97 -24.31 35.72
CA PRO A 519 -19.36 -24.14 36.11
C PRO A 519 -20.03 -23.18 35.14
N ASP A 520 -21.19 -23.55 34.60
CA ASP A 520 -22.15 -22.56 34.12
C ASP A 520 -23.57 -22.91 34.60
N SER A 521 -24.42 -21.92 34.45
CA SER A 521 -25.66 -21.70 35.15
C SER A 521 -26.88 -22.31 34.44
N ASP A 522 -27.82 -22.78 35.25
CA ASP A 522 -29.24 -22.98 34.93
C ASP A 522 -29.59 -23.70 33.61
N SER A 523 -29.42 -25.03 33.56
CA SER A 523 -30.42 -25.92 32.92
C SER A 523 -30.23 -27.40 33.32
N ASP A 524 -31.32 -28.05 33.73
CA ASP A 524 -31.40 -29.50 33.93
C ASP A 524 -31.58 -30.21 32.57
N ASP A 525 -30.49 -30.55 31.87
CA ASP A 525 -30.45 -31.60 30.83
C ASP A 525 -28.99 -31.99 30.50
N ASP A 526 -28.52 -33.11 31.06
CA ASP A 526 -27.15 -33.65 30.82
C ASP A 526 -27.00 -34.24 29.41
N VAL A 527 -26.31 -33.53 28.51
CA VAL A 527 -25.90 -34.06 27.19
C VAL A 527 -24.41 -34.43 27.20
N VAL A 528 -24.13 -35.72 27.42
CA VAL A 528 -22.78 -36.28 27.30
C VAL A 528 -22.42 -36.46 25.82
N ILE A 529 -21.43 -35.71 25.33
CA ILE A 529 -20.87 -35.88 23.98
C ILE A 529 -19.52 -36.59 24.07
N GLU A 530 -19.52 -37.91 23.86
CA GLU A 530 -18.29 -38.67 23.59
C GLU A 530 -17.88 -38.53 22.11
N TYR A 531 -16.65 -38.11 21.85
CA TYR A 531 -16.05 -38.18 20.52
C TYR A 531 -15.12 -39.40 20.42
N THR A 532 -15.56 -40.46 19.74
CA THR A 532 -14.71 -41.62 19.42
C THR A 532 -14.05 -41.47 18.07
N THR A 533 -12.73 -41.54 18.02
CA THR A 533 -11.96 -41.65 16.76
C THR A 533 -11.95 -43.10 16.28
N THR A 534 -12.63 -43.40 15.17
CA THR A 534 -12.49 -44.68 14.46
C THR A 534 -12.38 -44.52 12.96
N SER A 535 -11.60 -45.41 12.36
CA SER A 535 -11.24 -45.42 10.94
C SER A 535 -11.93 -46.57 10.18
N SER A 536 -11.95 -46.43 8.85
CA SER A 536 -12.11 -47.48 7.82
C SER A 536 -13.52 -47.97 7.38
N LEU A 537 -13.75 -47.80 6.06
CA LEU A 537 -14.28 -48.77 5.08
C LEU A 537 -15.60 -49.54 5.31
N ARG A 538 -16.66 -49.13 4.57
CA ARG A 538 -17.42 -49.87 3.52
C ARG A 538 -18.61 -48.98 3.07
N GLN A 539 -18.81 -48.65 1.79
CA GLN A 539 -19.22 -49.43 0.60
C GLN A 539 -20.74 -49.73 0.54
N MET A 540 -21.37 -49.37 -0.60
CA MET A 540 -22.80 -49.46 -0.99
C MET A 540 -23.73 -48.45 -0.29
N GLY A 541 -24.77 -47.90 -0.94
CA GLY A 541 -25.23 -48.06 -2.33
C GLY A 541 -26.40 -47.11 -2.67
N ASN A 542 -26.81 -47.10 -3.94
CA ASN A 542 -27.91 -46.25 -4.48
C ASN A 542 -29.21 -46.33 -3.66
N PHE A 543 -30.00 -45.24 -3.62
CA PHE A 543 -31.30 -45.22 -4.33
C PHE A 543 -31.84 -43.80 -4.56
N VAL A 544 -32.77 -43.70 -5.51
CA VAL A 544 -33.48 -42.49 -5.97
C VAL A 544 -34.65 -42.15 -5.04
N GLY A 545 -34.93 -40.86 -4.88
CA GLY A 545 -36.12 -40.30 -4.22
C GLY A 545 -36.19 -38.80 -4.42
#